data_AF-A0A4Q7FZ62-F1
#
_entry.id   AF-A0A4Q7FZ62-F1
#
_cell.length_a   1.000
_cell.length_b   1.000
_cell.length_c   1.000
_cell.angle_alpha   90.00
_cell.angle_beta   90.00
_cell.angle_gamma   90.00
#
_symmetry.space_group_name_H-M   'P 1'
#
loop_
_entity.id
_entity.type
_entity.pdbx_description
1 polymer ?
#
loop_
_entity_poly.entity_id
_entity_poly.type
_entity_poly.pdbx_seq_one_letter_code
_entity_poly.pdbx_strand_id
1 'polypeptide(L)'
;KGKVASHFALNPHPALIPAIESGWVEQIHCFGSEVGMDDYIRARSDVFFTGPDGSLRSNRAFCQTAGLYACDMFIGSTLQIDLQGNSSTVTTSRIAGFGGAPNMGADARGRRHPSTPWLQAGREADPDGSALLRRGRKLVVQIGETFGEKNVPLLVEKLDALALAEKLKLELAPVMIYGDDVTHVVTEEGVANLLLCRDENEREQAIRGVAGYTDVGRRRDRKMVQHLRERGVIRRPEDLGIDPLDADRSMLAARSIKDLVRWSGGLYAPPSQFRNW
;
A
#
# COMPACT_ATOMS: atom_id res chain seq x y z
N LYS A 1 1.26 -19.44 -3.21
CA LYS A 1 0.20 -19.89 -2.28
C LYS A 1 0.83 -20.35 -0.97
N GLY A 2 0.28 -19.97 0.20
CA GLY A 2 0.73 -20.42 1.53
C GLY A 2 2.08 -19.89 2.04
N LYS A 3 2.76 -19.01 1.28
CA LYS A 3 4.08 -18.46 1.65
C LYS A 3 4.05 -16.95 1.93
N VAL A 4 3.06 -16.26 1.37
CA VAL A 4 2.89 -14.81 1.46
C VAL A 4 1.40 -14.50 1.48
N ALA A 5 1.04 -13.37 2.08
CA ALA A 5 -0.32 -12.83 2.07
C ALA A 5 -1.39 -13.86 2.51
N SER A 6 -1.17 -14.54 3.64
CA SER A 6 -2.12 -15.48 4.22
C SER A 6 -3.07 -14.85 5.25
N HIS A 7 -2.65 -13.77 5.92
CA HIS A 7 -3.42 -13.09 6.97
C HIS A 7 -3.64 -11.62 6.61
N PHE A 8 -4.87 -11.13 6.78
CA PHE A 8 -5.25 -9.77 6.42
C PHE A 8 -6.00 -9.05 7.54
N ALA A 9 -5.67 -7.78 7.72
CA ALA A 9 -6.53 -6.77 8.33
C ALA A 9 -7.16 -5.97 7.19
N LEU A 10 -8.33 -6.39 6.71
CA LEU A 10 -8.96 -5.88 5.49
C LEU A 10 -10.47 -6.00 5.56
N ASN A 11 -11.20 -5.07 4.94
CA ASN A 11 -12.61 -5.31 4.66
C ASN A 11 -12.79 -6.54 3.76
N PRO A 12 -13.97 -7.18 3.76
CA PRO A 12 -14.26 -8.34 2.92
C PRO A 12 -14.43 -7.92 1.46
N HIS A 13 -13.34 -7.51 0.80
CA HIS A 13 -13.36 -7.02 -0.57
C HIS A 13 -13.83 -8.13 -1.52
N PRO A 14 -14.86 -7.90 -2.36
CA PRO A 14 -15.27 -8.87 -3.37
C PRO A 14 -14.12 -9.28 -4.30
N ALA A 15 -13.19 -8.36 -4.59
CA ALA A 15 -12.01 -8.63 -5.40
C ALA A 15 -11.06 -9.69 -4.80
N LEU A 16 -11.17 -9.98 -3.49
CA LEU A 16 -10.36 -11.00 -2.82
C LEU A 16 -10.98 -12.40 -2.89
N ILE A 17 -12.24 -12.53 -3.34
CA ILE A 17 -12.94 -13.83 -3.46
C ILE A 17 -12.09 -14.86 -4.23
N PRO A 18 -11.53 -14.58 -5.42
CA PRO A 18 -10.72 -15.58 -6.12
C PRO A 18 -9.49 -16.05 -5.33
N ALA A 19 -8.88 -15.17 -4.53
CA ALA A 19 -7.74 -15.54 -3.68
C ALA A 19 -8.16 -16.43 -2.51
N ILE A 20 -9.33 -16.15 -1.90
CA ILE A 20 -9.92 -16.98 -0.85
C ILE A 20 -10.25 -18.37 -1.41
N GLU A 21 -11.01 -18.45 -2.52
CA GLU A 21 -11.40 -19.72 -3.14
C GLU A 21 -10.21 -20.52 -3.68
N SER A 22 -9.16 -19.81 -4.12
CA SER A 22 -7.91 -20.45 -4.53
C SER A 22 -7.02 -20.85 -3.34
N GLY A 23 -7.47 -20.66 -2.09
CA GLY A 23 -6.80 -21.07 -0.84
C GLY A 23 -5.53 -20.28 -0.50
N TRP A 24 -5.40 -19.05 -0.98
CA TRP A 24 -4.27 -18.18 -0.61
C TRP A 24 -4.46 -17.56 0.77
N VAL A 25 -5.71 -17.25 1.10
CA VAL A 25 -6.07 -16.54 2.31
C VAL A 25 -6.47 -17.54 3.39
N GLU A 26 -5.82 -17.45 4.55
CA GLU A 26 -6.12 -18.25 5.73
C GLU A 26 -7.07 -17.51 6.66
N GLN A 27 -6.86 -16.21 6.89
CA GLN A 27 -7.67 -15.44 7.83
C GLN A 27 -7.79 -13.96 7.44
N ILE A 28 -8.99 -13.41 7.60
CA ILE A 28 -9.28 -11.98 7.43
C ILE A 28 -10.03 -11.46 8.65
N HIS A 29 -9.42 -10.51 9.37
CA HIS A 29 -10.13 -9.68 10.33
C HIS A 29 -10.56 -8.38 9.64
N CYS A 30 -11.82 -7.95 9.84
CA CYS A 30 -12.41 -6.86 9.07
C CYS A 30 -12.64 -5.58 9.88
N PHE A 31 -12.42 -4.42 9.24
CA PHE A 31 -12.75 -3.12 9.82
C PHE A 31 -14.27 -2.87 9.82
N GLY A 32 -14.94 -3.29 8.75
CA GLY A 32 -16.38 -3.26 8.53
C GLY A 32 -16.83 -4.37 7.58
N SER A 33 -18.07 -4.32 7.12
CA SER A 33 -18.58 -5.20 6.05
C SER A 33 -18.50 -4.49 4.69
N GLU A 34 -18.74 -5.25 3.62
CA GLU A 34 -18.93 -4.76 2.25
C GLU A 34 -20.32 -5.15 1.77
N VAL A 35 -20.99 -4.25 1.04
CA VAL A 35 -22.37 -4.46 0.61
C VAL A 35 -22.46 -5.68 -0.30
N GLY A 36 -23.33 -6.63 0.06
CA GLY A 36 -23.58 -7.84 -0.72
C GLY A 36 -22.66 -9.02 -0.40
N MET A 37 -21.75 -8.90 0.56
CA MET A 37 -20.84 -9.97 0.95
C MET A 37 -21.35 -10.86 2.09
N ASP A 38 -22.52 -10.56 2.66
CA ASP A 38 -22.99 -11.17 3.91
C ASP A 38 -23.12 -12.70 3.83
N ASP A 39 -23.73 -13.23 2.76
CA ASP A 39 -23.90 -14.68 2.58
C ASP A 39 -22.57 -15.39 2.27
N TYR A 40 -21.70 -14.74 1.50
CA TYR A 40 -20.37 -15.27 1.22
C TYR A 40 -19.52 -15.36 2.49
N ILE A 41 -19.53 -14.33 3.32
CA ILE A 41 -18.81 -14.31 4.60
C ILE A 41 -19.36 -15.41 5.53
N ARG A 42 -20.69 -15.53 5.64
CA ARG A 42 -21.34 -16.59 6.44
C ARG A 42 -20.91 -17.98 6.01
N ALA A 43 -20.74 -18.20 4.70
CA ALA A 43 -20.28 -19.47 4.13
C ALA A 43 -18.76 -19.71 4.24
N ARG A 44 -18.00 -18.76 4.79
CA ARG A 44 -16.54 -18.79 4.92
C ARG A 44 -16.11 -18.42 6.35
N SER A 45 -16.75 -19.03 7.34
CA SER A 45 -16.45 -18.85 8.77
C SER A 45 -15.08 -19.41 9.19
N ASP A 46 -14.45 -20.19 8.32
CA ASP A 46 -13.06 -20.63 8.43
C ASP A 46 -12.05 -19.51 8.12
N VAL A 47 -12.44 -18.54 7.28
CA VAL A 47 -11.60 -17.40 6.87
C VAL A 47 -11.96 -16.12 7.62
N PHE A 48 -13.25 -15.86 7.82
CA PHE A 48 -13.75 -14.66 8.46
C PHE A 48 -14.16 -14.91 9.92
N PHE A 49 -14.05 -13.85 10.74
CA PHE A 49 -14.55 -13.88 12.11
C PHE A 49 -16.07 -13.71 12.15
N THR A 50 -16.80 -14.82 12.29
CA THR A 50 -18.26 -14.82 12.42
C THR A 50 -18.73 -15.15 13.83
N GLY A 51 -19.85 -14.58 14.25
CA GLY A 51 -20.51 -14.93 15.51
C GLY A 51 -21.26 -16.26 15.44
N PRO A 52 -21.82 -16.75 16.57
CA PRO A 52 -22.66 -17.95 16.59
C PRO A 52 -23.91 -17.87 15.69
N ASP A 53 -24.37 -16.66 15.40
CA ASP A 53 -25.46 -16.33 14.47
C ASP A 53 -25.03 -16.36 12.99
N GLY A 54 -23.76 -16.62 12.71
CA GLY A 54 -23.15 -16.69 11.38
C GLY A 54 -22.86 -15.33 10.74
N SER A 55 -23.14 -14.20 11.41
CA SER A 55 -22.86 -12.87 10.88
C SER A 55 -21.41 -12.43 11.14
N LEU A 56 -20.88 -11.55 10.28
CA LEU A 56 -19.55 -10.96 10.44
C LEU A 56 -19.44 -10.19 11.77
N ARG A 57 -18.35 -10.40 12.50
CA ARG A 57 -17.97 -9.59 13.67
C ARG A 57 -16.84 -8.66 13.31
N SER A 58 -17.16 -7.64 12.51
CA SER A 58 -16.21 -6.57 12.20
C SER A 58 -15.94 -5.70 13.43
N ASN A 59 -14.70 -5.26 13.60
CA ASN A 59 -14.35 -4.32 14.65
C ASN A 59 -13.23 -3.40 14.16
N ARG A 60 -13.60 -2.15 13.83
CA ARG A 60 -12.65 -1.18 13.29
C ARG A 60 -11.49 -0.90 14.23
N ALA A 61 -11.73 -0.79 15.55
CA ALA A 61 -10.66 -0.50 16.52
C ALA A 61 -9.66 -1.66 16.57
N PHE A 62 -10.14 -2.89 16.76
CA PHE A 62 -9.29 -4.08 16.80
C PHE A 62 -8.55 -4.30 15.47
N CYS A 63 -9.25 -4.13 14.34
CA CYS A 63 -8.65 -4.30 13.03
C CYS A 63 -7.57 -3.24 12.74
N GLN A 64 -7.75 -1.99 13.19
CA GLN A 64 -6.72 -0.96 13.11
C GLN A 64 -5.52 -1.28 14.01
N THR A 65 -5.74 -1.80 15.21
CA THR A 65 -4.65 -2.25 16.08
C THR A 65 -3.86 -3.40 15.46
N ALA A 66 -4.55 -4.40 14.88
CA ALA A 66 -3.91 -5.49 14.16
C ALA A 66 -3.15 -4.98 12.93
N GLY A 67 -3.77 -4.08 12.15
CA GLY A 67 -3.15 -3.43 11.00
C GLY A 67 -1.86 -2.69 11.36
N LEU A 68 -1.80 -2.02 12.52
CA LEU A 68 -0.59 -1.34 13.01
C LEU A 68 0.46 -2.32 13.53
N TYR A 69 0.09 -3.19 14.48
CA TYR A 69 1.06 -3.96 15.25
C TYR A 69 1.33 -5.38 14.72
N ALA A 70 0.35 -6.04 14.12
CA ALA A 70 0.42 -7.47 13.76
C ALA A 70 0.65 -7.71 12.26
N CYS A 71 0.31 -6.76 11.39
CA CYS A 71 0.58 -6.88 9.96
C CYS A 71 2.03 -6.50 9.62
N ASP A 72 2.62 -7.25 8.70
CA ASP A 72 3.99 -6.99 8.22
C ASP A 72 4.08 -5.80 7.27
N MET A 73 3.00 -5.56 6.52
CA MET A 73 2.96 -4.56 5.46
C MET A 73 1.64 -3.79 5.45
N PHE A 74 1.74 -2.49 5.18
CA PHE A 74 0.67 -1.67 4.63
C PHE A 74 1.05 -1.25 3.22
N ILE A 75 0.10 -1.33 2.29
CA ILE A 75 0.22 -0.81 0.94
C ILE A 75 -1.01 0.05 0.63
N GLY A 76 -0.78 1.27 0.16
CA GLY A 76 -1.86 2.21 -0.17
C GLY A 76 -1.41 3.25 -1.16
N SER A 77 -2.39 3.95 -1.75
CA SER A 77 -2.15 5.06 -2.67
C SER A 77 -2.46 6.40 -2.02
N THR A 78 -2.07 7.48 -2.70
CA THR A 78 -2.24 8.86 -2.27
C THR A 78 -2.45 9.74 -3.50
N LEU A 79 -2.72 11.05 -3.31
CA LEU A 79 -2.82 12.00 -4.42
C LEU A 79 -1.47 12.67 -4.74
N GLN A 80 -0.65 12.92 -3.72
CA GLN A 80 0.68 13.50 -3.89
C GLN A 80 1.71 12.83 -2.98
N ILE A 81 2.94 12.73 -3.47
CA ILE A 81 4.15 12.32 -2.75
C ILE A 81 5.25 13.33 -3.08
N ASP A 82 5.92 13.90 -2.08
CA ASP A 82 7.09 14.77 -2.31
C ASP A 82 8.41 14.00 -2.43
N LEU A 83 9.51 14.72 -2.64
CA LEU A 83 10.84 14.16 -2.84
C LEU A 83 11.45 13.49 -1.61
N GLN A 84 10.87 13.68 -0.42
CA GLN A 84 11.27 12.98 0.79
C GLN A 84 10.33 11.81 1.11
N GLY A 85 9.29 11.60 0.30
CA GLY A 85 8.31 10.54 0.44
C GLY A 85 7.13 10.90 1.34
N ASN A 86 7.00 12.16 1.77
CA ASN A 86 5.79 12.57 2.48
C ASN A 86 4.62 12.49 1.51
N SER A 87 3.52 11.90 1.95
CA SER A 87 2.33 11.70 1.13
C SER A 87 1.11 12.40 1.72
N SER A 88 0.24 12.91 0.85
CA SER A 88 -1.05 13.46 1.26
C SER A 88 -2.12 13.31 0.19
N THR A 89 -3.35 13.13 0.65
CA THR A 89 -4.58 13.21 -0.15
C THR A 89 -5.18 14.61 -0.14
N VAL A 90 -4.57 15.56 0.57
CA VAL A 90 -5.01 16.95 0.64
C VAL A 90 -4.39 17.75 -0.49
N THR A 91 -5.23 18.38 -1.30
CA THR A 91 -4.82 19.30 -2.36
C THR A 91 -5.39 20.69 -2.12
N THR A 92 -4.90 21.68 -2.87
CA THR A 92 -5.40 23.07 -2.80
C THR A 92 -6.90 23.21 -3.08
N SER A 93 -7.49 22.25 -3.80
CA SER A 93 -8.91 22.22 -4.17
C SER A 93 -9.76 21.25 -3.35
N ARG A 94 -9.15 20.37 -2.52
CA ARG A 94 -9.86 19.32 -1.79
C ARG A 94 -9.20 18.99 -0.45
N ILE A 95 -9.94 19.19 0.64
CA ILE A 95 -9.57 18.73 1.98
C ILE A 95 -10.14 17.33 2.18
N ALA A 96 -9.39 16.30 1.81
CA ALA A 96 -9.75 14.91 2.08
C ALA A 96 -9.35 14.51 3.51
N GLY A 97 -10.16 13.66 4.15
CA GLY A 97 -9.77 13.04 5.43
C GLY A 97 -8.75 11.91 5.21
N PHE A 98 -7.96 11.58 6.23
CA PHE A 98 -6.92 10.55 6.14
C PHE A 98 -7.43 9.10 6.29
N GLY A 99 -8.60 8.92 6.89
CA GLY A 99 -9.11 7.59 7.24
C GLY A 99 -8.14 6.83 8.16
N GLY A 100 -7.92 5.55 7.86
CA GLY A 100 -6.99 4.69 8.61
C GLY A 100 -5.53 4.75 8.16
N ALA A 101 -5.21 5.52 7.12
CA ALA A 101 -3.90 5.52 6.50
C ALA A 101 -2.77 5.94 7.45
N PRO A 102 -2.90 6.97 8.31
CA PRO A 102 -1.83 7.34 9.23
C PRO A 102 -1.54 6.26 10.28
N ASN A 103 -2.55 5.49 10.70
CA ASN A 103 -2.37 4.38 11.63
C ASN A 103 -1.67 3.18 10.97
N MET A 104 -2.10 2.79 9.77
CA MET A 104 -1.49 1.64 9.09
C MET A 104 -0.18 1.98 8.37
N GLY A 105 -0.01 3.23 7.96
CA GLY A 105 1.14 3.74 7.23
C GLY A 105 2.29 4.23 8.10
N ALA A 106 2.30 3.90 9.39
CA ALA A 106 3.39 4.26 10.30
C ALA A 106 4.23 3.04 10.70
N ASP A 107 5.52 3.26 10.97
CA ASP A 107 6.34 2.26 11.67
C ASP A 107 5.89 2.15 13.13
N ALA A 108 5.44 0.96 13.51
CA ALA A 108 4.94 0.68 14.85
C ALA A 108 6.08 0.63 15.87
N ARG A 109 6.59 1.79 16.31
CA ARG A 109 7.75 1.90 17.22
C ARG A 109 7.60 1.19 18.57
N GLY A 110 6.37 0.81 18.94
CA GLY A 110 6.06 -0.04 20.10
C GLY A 110 6.15 -1.56 19.85
N ARG A 111 6.19 -2.03 18.60
CA ARG A 111 6.26 -3.46 18.24
C ARG A 111 7.58 -4.07 18.70
N ARG A 112 7.52 -5.28 19.27
CA ARG A 112 8.71 -6.05 19.70
C ARG A 112 8.70 -7.51 19.23
N HIS A 113 7.54 -8.07 18.88
CA HIS A 113 7.49 -9.43 18.36
C HIS A 113 8.07 -9.46 16.94
N PRO A 114 9.01 -10.38 16.66
CA PRO A 114 9.65 -10.47 15.36
C PRO A 114 8.75 -11.14 14.32
N SER A 115 8.89 -10.73 13.08
CA SER A 115 8.53 -11.52 11.89
C SER A 115 9.66 -11.42 10.87
N THR A 116 9.75 -12.39 9.96
CA THR A 116 10.79 -12.42 8.92
C THR A 116 10.88 -11.11 8.12
N PRO A 117 9.78 -10.59 7.51
CA PRO A 117 9.85 -9.34 6.74
C PRO A 117 10.16 -8.12 7.63
N TRP A 118 9.63 -8.07 8.86
CA TRP A 118 9.90 -6.95 9.78
C TRP A 118 11.37 -6.87 10.17
N LEU A 119 12.00 -8.02 10.47
CA LEU A 119 13.43 -8.10 10.76
C LEU A 119 14.28 -7.78 9.53
N GLN A 120 13.88 -8.22 8.34
CA GLN A 120 14.58 -7.90 7.10
C GLN A 120 14.57 -6.39 6.82
N ALA A 121 13.40 -5.76 6.89
CA ALA A 121 13.28 -4.32 6.67
C ALA A 121 14.13 -3.50 7.67
N GLY A 122 14.21 -3.94 8.93
CA GLY A 122 15.11 -3.31 9.90
C GLY A 122 16.59 -3.44 9.53
N ARG A 123 17.02 -4.60 9.02
CA ARG A 123 18.40 -4.82 8.53
C ARG A 123 18.74 -3.95 7.34
N GLU A 124 17.79 -3.76 6.42
CA GLU A 124 17.97 -2.90 5.25
C GLU A 124 18.04 -1.42 5.62
N ALA A 125 17.22 -1.00 6.59
CA ALA A 125 17.14 0.38 7.07
C ALA A 125 18.36 0.84 7.87
N ASP A 126 18.98 -0.09 8.62
CA ASP A 126 20.12 0.20 9.50
C ASP A 126 21.18 -0.91 9.37
N PRO A 127 21.90 -1.00 8.23
CA PRO A 127 22.84 -2.08 7.96
C PRO A 127 24.07 -2.05 8.88
N ASP A 128 24.48 -0.86 9.32
CA ASP A 128 25.70 -0.64 10.10
C ASP A 128 25.44 -0.67 11.63
N GLY A 129 24.18 -0.57 12.04
CA GLY A 129 23.79 -0.67 13.44
C GLY A 129 24.04 -2.05 14.07
N SER A 130 24.17 -2.06 15.40
CA SER A 130 24.34 -3.29 16.16
C SER A 130 23.18 -4.25 15.93
N ALA A 131 23.47 -5.46 15.45
CA ALA A 131 22.45 -6.47 15.14
C ALA A 131 21.54 -6.82 16.33
N LEU A 132 22.03 -6.71 17.57
CA LEU A 132 21.27 -6.98 18.79
C LEU A 132 20.40 -5.80 19.26
N LEU A 133 20.76 -4.57 18.87
CA LEU A 133 19.99 -3.35 19.21
C LEU A 133 19.08 -2.89 18.07
N ARG A 134 19.34 -3.39 16.85
CA ARG A 134 18.55 -3.11 15.66
C ARG A 134 17.11 -3.61 15.84
N ARG A 135 16.17 -2.68 15.71
CA ARG A 135 14.75 -3.02 15.62
C ARG A 135 14.42 -3.41 14.19
N GLY A 136 13.41 -4.25 14.01
CA GLY A 136 12.77 -4.38 12.72
C GLY A 136 11.96 -3.12 12.36
N ARG A 137 11.42 -3.11 11.15
CA ARG A 137 10.63 -2.01 10.62
C ARG A 137 9.42 -2.55 9.88
N LYS A 138 8.25 -1.93 10.05
CA LYS A 138 7.07 -2.31 9.26
C LYS A 138 7.26 -1.87 7.80
N LEU A 139 6.83 -2.69 6.85
CA LEU A 139 6.78 -2.29 5.45
C LEU A 139 5.61 -1.32 5.24
N VAL A 140 5.92 -0.11 4.81
CA VAL A 140 4.96 0.93 4.43
C VAL A 140 5.21 1.26 2.97
N VAL A 141 4.28 0.88 2.11
CA VAL A 141 4.39 0.97 0.66
C VAL A 141 3.40 2.00 0.13
N GLN A 142 3.91 3.00 -0.56
CA GLN A 142 3.12 3.91 -1.37
C GLN A 142 3.10 3.39 -2.81
N ILE A 143 1.91 3.18 -3.37
CA ILE A 143 1.73 2.71 -4.74
C ILE A 143 0.85 3.67 -5.54
N GLY A 144 1.23 3.97 -6.78
CA GLY A 144 0.39 4.70 -7.72
C GLY A 144 1.08 4.94 -9.05
N GLU A 145 0.30 5.33 -10.05
CA GLU A 145 0.82 5.69 -11.38
C GLU A 145 1.54 7.04 -11.33
N THR A 146 2.58 7.24 -12.14
CA THR A 146 3.32 8.52 -12.15
C THR A 146 2.43 9.70 -12.54
N PHE A 147 1.41 9.44 -13.38
CA PHE A 147 0.33 10.34 -13.72
C PHE A 147 -1.01 9.73 -13.28
N GLY A 148 -1.71 10.38 -12.36
CA GLY A 148 -3.05 10.00 -11.95
C GLY A 148 -4.13 10.54 -12.90
N GLU A 149 -5.36 10.65 -12.38
CA GLU A 149 -6.48 11.20 -13.13
C GLU A 149 -6.16 12.57 -13.75
N LYS A 150 -6.59 12.76 -15.01
CA LYS A 150 -6.37 14.00 -15.78
C LYS A 150 -4.89 14.38 -15.95
N ASN A 151 -3.99 13.40 -15.94
CA ASN A 151 -2.55 13.58 -16.08
C ASN A 151 -1.93 14.47 -14.97
N VAL A 152 -2.50 14.44 -13.77
CA VAL A 152 -1.90 15.11 -12.60
C VAL A 152 -0.75 14.25 -12.08
N PRO A 153 0.48 14.79 -11.93
CA PRO A 153 1.60 14.01 -11.44
C PRO A 153 1.41 13.61 -9.97
N LEU A 154 1.63 12.34 -9.66
CA LEU A 154 1.61 11.82 -8.29
C LEU A 154 2.83 12.31 -7.49
N LEU A 155 4.00 12.30 -8.11
CA LEU A 155 5.26 12.69 -7.49
C LEU A 155 5.51 14.18 -7.80
N VAL A 156 5.63 15.00 -6.76
CA VAL A 156 5.67 16.47 -6.85
C VAL A 156 6.90 17.05 -6.14
N GLU A 157 7.32 18.25 -6.55
CA GLU A 157 8.43 18.96 -5.88
C GLU A 157 8.04 19.45 -4.47
N LYS A 158 6.79 19.88 -4.28
CA LYS A 158 6.24 20.34 -3.00
C LYS A 158 4.77 19.90 -2.90
N LEU A 159 4.35 19.40 -1.74
CA LEU A 159 2.95 19.04 -1.49
C LEU A 159 2.04 20.28 -1.50
N ASP A 160 0.86 20.17 -2.10
CA ASP A 160 -0.22 21.15 -1.98
C ASP A 160 -0.63 21.36 -0.51
N ALA A 161 -0.52 20.30 0.30
CA ALA A 161 -0.79 20.32 1.73
C ALA A 161 0.00 21.42 2.47
N LEU A 162 1.21 21.74 2.02
CA LEU A 162 2.02 22.81 2.60
C LEU A 162 1.42 24.18 2.32
N ALA A 163 1.05 24.46 1.07
CA ALA A 163 0.39 25.70 0.69
C ALA A 163 -0.97 25.87 1.41
N LEU A 164 -1.71 24.77 1.59
CA LEU A 164 -2.96 24.80 2.36
C LEU A 164 -2.70 25.14 3.84
N ALA A 165 -1.68 24.53 4.46
CA ALA A 165 -1.32 24.78 5.84
C ALA A 165 -0.93 26.23 6.08
N GLU A 166 -0.12 26.81 5.19
CA GLU A 166 0.23 28.24 5.21
C GLU A 166 -1.03 29.12 5.11
N LYS A 167 -1.92 28.83 4.15
CA LYS A 167 -3.17 29.58 3.93
C LYS A 167 -4.13 29.50 5.12
N LEU A 168 -4.27 28.32 5.73
CA LEU A 168 -5.17 28.07 6.86
C LEU A 168 -4.51 28.31 8.22
N LYS A 169 -3.22 28.68 8.25
CA LYS A 169 -2.41 28.86 9.47
C LYS A 169 -2.45 27.62 10.37
N LEU A 170 -2.34 26.43 9.77
CA LEU A 170 -2.22 25.19 10.51
C LEU A 170 -0.82 25.10 11.13
N GLU A 171 -0.73 24.52 12.32
CA GLU A 171 0.56 24.28 12.99
C GLU A 171 1.42 23.27 12.21
N LEU A 172 0.76 22.32 11.54
CA LEU A 172 1.39 21.27 10.75
C LEU A 172 0.66 21.11 9.41
N ALA A 173 1.42 20.81 8.37
CA ALA A 173 0.83 20.41 7.10
C ALA A 173 0.08 19.09 7.24
N PRO A 174 -1.09 18.94 6.60
CA PRO A 174 -1.86 17.71 6.63
C PRO A 174 -1.18 16.63 5.77
N VAL A 175 -0.11 16.04 6.30
CA VAL A 175 0.59 14.88 5.77
C VAL A 175 -0.12 13.63 6.25
N MET A 176 -0.48 12.75 5.32
CA MET A 176 -1.16 11.48 5.61
C MET A 176 -0.17 10.41 6.08
N ILE A 177 0.96 10.26 5.38
CA ILE A 177 2.06 9.37 5.78
C ILE A 177 3.36 10.13 5.57
N TYR A 178 4.17 10.26 6.63
CA TYR A 178 5.45 10.93 6.58
C TYR A 178 6.50 10.08 5.85
N GLY A 179 7.44 10.76 5.20
CA GLY A 179 8.47 10.10 4.39
C GLY A 179 9.37 9.16 5.19
N ASP A 180 9.65 9.46 6.45
CA ASP A 180 10.47 8.60 7.32
C ASP A 180 9.78 7.27 7.64
N ASP A 181 8.45 7.21 7.62
CA ASP A 181 7.68 5.97 7.73
C ASP A 181 7.65 5.18 6.41
N VAL A 182 7.65 5.84 5.25
CA VAL A 182 7.63 5.19 3.93
C VAL A 182 8.91 4.37 3.68
N THR A 183 8.69 3.09 3.40
CA THR A 183 9.74 2.11 3.07
C THR A 183 9.91 1.95 1.57
N HIS A 184 8.82 1.98 0.81
CA HIS A 184 8.83 1.74 -0.63
C HIS A 184 7.89 2.69 -1.36
N VAL A 185 8.31 3.17 -2.52
CA VAL A 185 7.44 3.82 -3.51
C VAL A 185 7.40 2.94 -4.75
N VAL A 186 6.20 2.58 -5.20
CA VAL A 186 5.97 1.70 -6.34
C VAL A 186 5.17 2.45 -7.39
N THR A 187 5.69 2.50 -8.60
CA THR A 187 5.02 3.04 -9.79
C THR A 187 5.15 2.06 -10.95
N GLU A 188 4.53 2.36 -12.08
CA GLU A 188 4.71 1.61 -13.33
C GLU A 188 6.16 1.61 -13.83
N GLU A 189 6.96 2.58 -13.37
CA GLU A 189 8.38 2.71 -13.71
C GLU A 189 9.28 1.80 -12.87
N GLY A 190 8.81 1.31 -11.72
CA GLY A 190 9.55 0.42 -10.84
C GLY A 190 9.32 0.68 -9.35
N VAL A 191 10.21 0.12 -8.53
CA VAL A 191 10.19 0.19 -7.07
C VAL A 191 11.40 0.97 -6.57
N ALA A 192 11.17 1.97 -5.73
CA ALA A 192 12.21 2.62 -4.93
C ALA A 192 12.13 2.10 -3.48
N ASN A 193 13.10 1.29 -3.06
CA ASN A 193 13.27 0.84 -1.68
C ASN A 193 14.04 1.90 -0.87
N LEU A 194 13.28 2.75 -0.18
CA LEU A 194 13.80 3.88 0.58
C LEU A 194 14.50 3.47 1.89
N LEU A 195 14.44 2.19 2.28
CA LEU A 195 15.24 1.64 3.38
C LEU A 195 16.74 1.62 3.02
N LEU A 196 17.05 1.45 1.74
CA LEU A 196 18.42 1.32 1.24
C LEU A 196 19.10 2.68 0.96
N CYS A 197 18.35 3.78 1.07
CA CYS A 197 18.89 5.14 0.97
C CYS A 197 19.71 5.47 2.22
N ARG A 198 20.78 6.25 2.06
CA ARG A 198 21.70 6.64 3.14
C ARG A 198 21.60 8.10 3.56
N ASP A 199 21.07 8.94 2.67
CA ASP A 199 20.83 10.35 2.93
C ASP A 199 19.59 10.85 2.18
N GLU A 200 19.21 12.10 2.44
CA GLU A 200 18.06 12.77 1.83
C GLU A 200 18.20 12.92 0.31
N ASN A 201 19.44 13.01 -0.21
CA ASN A 201 19.69 13.14 -1.63
C ASN A 201 19.52 11.81 -2.38
N GLU A 202 19.98 10.69 -1.81
CA GLU A 202 19.68 9.35 -2.33
C GLU A 202 18.18 9.10 -2.35
N ARG A 203 17.46 9.50 -1.28
CA ARG A 203 16.01 9.38 -1.18
C ARG A 203 15.29 10.19 -2.25
N GLU A 204 15.69 11.44 -2.45
CA GLU A 204 15.17 12.28 -3.54
C GLU A 204 15.43 11.63 -4.90
N GLN A 205 16.65 11.19 -5.18
CA GLN A 205 16.99 10.61 -6.48
C GLN A 205 16.34 9.23 -6.69
N ALA A 206 16.08 8.46 -5.62
CA ALA A 206 15.30 7.23 -5.67
C ALA A 206 13.86 7.51 -6.12
N ILE A 207 13.22 8.52 -5.52
CA ILE A 207 11.86 8.95 -5.87
C ILE A 207 11.80 9.50 -7.30
N ARG A 208 12.72 10.39 -7.69
CA ARG A 208 12.83 10.87 -9.08
C ARG A 208 13.09 9.73 -10.06
N GLY A 209 13.83 8.71 -9.63
CA GLY A 209 14.13 7.52 -10.41
C GLY A 209 12.88 6.75 -10.83
N VAL A 210 11.85 6.71 -9.99
CA VAL A 210 10.57 6.02 -10.28
C VAL A 210 9.45 6.99 -10.70
N ALA A 211 9.77 8.23 -11.06
CA ALA A 211 8.80 9.26 -11.42
C ALA A 211 8.52 9.42 -12.93
N GLY A 212 9.04 8.51 -13.76
CA GLY A 212 8.76 8.46 -15.19
C GLY A 212 9.13 9.74 -15.94
N TYR A 213 8.22 10.20 -16.80
CA TYR A 213 8.39 11.39 -17.63
C TYR A 213 7.75 12.66 -17.05
N THR A 214 7.33 12.64 -15.79
CA THR A 214 6.88 13.83 -15.05
C THR A 214 8.01 14.86 -14.95
N ASP A 215 7.69 16.11 -14.61
CA ASP A 215 8.71 17.14 -14.38
C ASP A 215 9.70 16.74 -13.27
N VAL A 216 9.22 16.06 -12.23
CA VAL A 216 10.04 15.47 -11.17
C VAL A 216 11.00 14.41 -11.74
N GLY A 217 10.49 13.49 -12.56
CA GLY A 217 11.27 12.42 -13.17
C GLY A 217 12.29 12.91 -14.19
N ARG A 218 11.98 13.97 -14.94
CA ARG A 218 12.89 14.59 -15.92
C ARG A 218 14.11 15.26 -15.27
N ARG A 219 13.99 15.69 -14.01
CA ARG A 219 15.05 16.35 -13.23
C ARG A 219 15.99 15.39 -12.50
N ARG A 220 15.82 14.07 -12.67
CA ARG A 220 16.72 13.07 -12.06
C ARG A 220 18.17 13.25 -12.50
N ASP A 221 19.09 13.05 -11.57
CA ASP A 221 20.49 12.79 -11.91
C ASP A 221 20.61 11.34 -12.42
N ARG A 222 20.89 11.20 -13.71
CA ARG A 222 20.99 9.89 -14.37
C ARG A 222 22.11 9.03 -13.80
N LYS A 223 23.24 9.62 -13.39
CA LYS A 223 24.36 8.87 -12.80
C LYS A 223 24.00 8.38 -11.40
N MET A 224 23.36 9.24 -10.60
CA MET A 224 22.88 8.83 -9.28
C MET A 224 21.82 7.72 -9.39
N VAL A 225 20.82 7.88 -10.27
CA VAL A 225 19.80 6.84 -10.48
C VAL A 225 20.41 5.51 -10.93
N GLN A 226 21.42 5.53 -11.81
CA GLN A 226 22.12 4.32 -12.22
C GLN A 226 22.85 3.66 -11.03
N HIS A 227 23.54 4.43 -10.20
CA HIS A 227 24.17 3.93 -8.97
C HIS A 227 23.15 3.33 -7.98
N LEU A 228 21.99 3.98 -7.84
CA LEU A 228 20.88 3.49 -7.00
C LEU A 228 20.28 2.17 -7.55
N ARG A 229 20.22 1.99 -8.86
CA ARG A 229 19.84 0.72 -9.48
C ARG A 229 20.86 -0.40 -9.19
N GLU A 230 22.15 -0.11 -9.35
CA GLU A 230 23.23 -1.08 -9.05
C GLU A 230 23.21 -1.56 -7.60
N ARG A 231 22.82 -0.68 -6.68
CA ARG A 231 22.63 -1.02 -5.25
C ARG A 231 21.29 -1.68 -4.94
N GLY A 232 20.40 -1.81 -5.91
CA GLY A 232 19.05 -2.35 -5.73
C GLY A 232 18.12 -1.44 -4.93
N VAL A 233 18.48 -0.16 -4.73
CA VAL A 233 17.60 0.89 -4.17
C VAL A 233 16.44 1.13 -5.14
N ILE A 234 16.73 1.14 -6.44
CA ILE A 234 15.73 1.19 -7.50
C ILE A 234 15.72 -0.15 -8.22
N ARG A 235 14.53 -0.73 -8.42
CA ARG A 235 14.34 -1.91 -9.27
C ARG A 235 13.27 -1.63 -10.32
N ARG A 236 13.62 -1.77 -11.59
CA ARG A 236 12.71 -1.70 -12.74
C ARG A 236 12.02 -3.05 -12.95
N PRO A 237 10.95 -3.13 -13.77
CA PRO A 237 10.34 -4.41 -14.14
C PRO A 237 11.36 -5.43 -14.66
N GLU A 238 12.30 -5.01 -15.50
CA GLU A 238 13.34 -5.91 -16.04
C GLU A 238 14.31 -6.42 -14.97
N ASP A 239 14.59 -5.61 -13.93
CA ASP A 239 15.43 -6.01 -12.79
C ASP A 239 14.73 -7.07 -11.91
N LEU A 240 13.42 -7.25 -12.10
CA LEU A 240 12.57 -8.25 -11.43
C LEU A 240 12.20 -9.42 -12.35
N GLY A 241 12.68 -9.45 -13.59
CA GLY A 241 12.32 -10.46 -14.58
C GLY A 241 10.86 -10.36 -15.05
N ILE A 242 10.30 -9.15 -15.05
CA ILE A 242 8.93 -8.87 -15.50
C ILE A 242 9.00 -8.12 -16.83
N ASP A 243 8.39 -8.68 -17.88
CA ASP A 243 8.15 -7.94 -19.13
C ASP A 243 6.85 -7.14 -18.98
N PRO A 244 6.89 -5.79 -19.06
CA PRO A 244 5.68 -4.97 -19.02
C PRO A 244 4.63 -5.33 -20.08
N LEU A 245 5.03 -5.95 -21.19
CA LEU A 245 4.11 -6.38 -22.25
C LEU A 245 3.27 -7.60 -21.86
N ASP A 246 3.68 -8.38 -20.86
CA ASP A 246 2.89 -9.50 -20.32
C ASP A 246 1.77 -9.02 -19.37
N ALA A 247 1.84 -7.76 -18.92
CA ALA A 247 0.92 -7.20 -17.93
C ALA A 247 -0.40 -6.74 -18.57
N ASP A 248 -1.33 -7.69 -18.77
CA ASP A 248 -2.66 -7.40 -19.31
C ASP A 248 -3.82 -7.94 -18.43
N ARG A 249 -5.06 -7.62 -18.84
CA ARG A 249 -6.27 -8.02 -18.10
C ARG A 249 -6.51 -9.53 -18.05
N SER A 250 -5.80 -10.33 -18.84
CA SER A 250 -5.89 -11.80 -18.78
C SER A 250 -5.27 -12.36 -17.50
N MET A 251 -4.36 -11.62 -16.86
CA MET A 251 -3.80 -11.99 -15.55
C MET A 251 -4.81 -11.86 -14.40
N LEU A 252 -5.91 -11.12 -14.59
CA LEU A 252 -6.94 -10.96 -13.57
C LEU A 252 -7.77 -12.25 -13.43
N ALA A 253 -7.79 -12.83 -12.23
CA ALA A 253 -8.59 -14.02 -11.93
C ALA A 253 -10.10 -13.81 -12.17
N ALA A 254 -10.58 -12.57 -11.99
CA ALA A 254 -11.93 -12.13 -12.33
C ALA A 254 -11.85 -10.82 -13.11
N ARG A 255 -12.45 -10.77 -14.30
CA ARG A 255 -12.34 -9.62 -15.23
C ARG A 255 -13.58 -8.71 -15.17
N SER A 256 -14.59 -9.12 -14.42
CA SER A 256 -15.87 -8.43 -14.27
C SER A 256 -16.52 -8.76 -12.92
N ILE A 257 -17.51 -7.95 -12.51
CA ILE A 257 -18.33 -8.23 -11.31
C ILE A 257 -19.06 -9.57 -11.45
N LYS A 258 -19.53 -9.91 -12.65
CA LYS A 258 -20.17 -11.21 -12.95
C LYS A 258 -19.22 -12.38 -12.67
N ASP A 259 -17.93 -12.24 -12.97
CA ASP A 259 -16.95 -13.26 -12.65
C ASP A 259 -16.77 -13.40 -11.13
N LEU A 260 -16.76 -12.30 -10.37
CA LEU A 260 -16.70 -12.35 -8.91
C LEU A 260 -17.91 -13.08 -8.30
N VAL A 261 -19.12 -12.86 -8.84
CA VAL A 261 -20.32 -13.60 -8.44
C VAL A 261 -20.15 -15.10 -8.72
N ARG A 262 -19.61 -15.48 -9.89
CA ARG A 262 -19.33 -16.88 -10.22
C ARG A 262 -18.29 -17.51 -9.30
N TRP A 263 -17.20 -16.81 -9.03
CA TRP A 263 -16.17 -17.23 -8.07
C TRP A 263 -16.76 -17.47 -6.69
N SER A 264 -17.71 -16.63 -6.25
CA SER A 264 -18.38 -16.78 -4.96
C SER A 264 -19.42 -17.91 -4.91
N GLY A 265 -19.66 -18.65 -6.00
CA GLY A 265 -20.75 -19.62 -6.08
C GLY A 265 -22.15 -18.98 -6.02
N GLY A 266 -22.28 -17.71 -6.43
CA GLY A 266 -23.53 -16.95 -6.36
C GLY A 266 -23.81 -16.29 -5.00
N LEU A 267 -22.90 -16.40 -4.02
CA LEU A 267 -23.08 -15.87 -2.66
C LEU A 267 -22.76 -14.37 -2.55
N TYR A 268 -21.96 -13.82 -3.46
CA TYR A 268 -21.77 -12.39 -3.56
C TYR A 268 -22.95 -11.76 -4.32
N ALA A 269 -23.68 -10.87 -3.63
CA ALA A 269 -24.83 -10.16 -4.15
C ALA A 269 -24.48 -8.68 -4.43
N PRO A 270 -23.83 -8.34 -5.57
CA PRO A 270 -23.35 -6.99 -5.84
C PRO A 270 -24.49 -5.95 -5.77
N PRO A 271 -24.22 -4.71 -5.34
CA PRO A 271 -25.17 -3.61 -5.42
C PRO A 271 -25.78 -3.45 -6.83
N SER A 272 -27.02 -2.97 -6.91
CA SER A 272 -27.76 -2.83 -8.17
C SER A 272 -27.02 -2.04 -9.25
N GLN A 273 -26.29 -0.99 -8.87
CA GLN A 273 -25.47 -0.17 -9.77
C GLN A 273 -24.36 -0.93 -10.50
N PHE A 274 -23.97 -2.11 -10.00
CA PHE A 274 -22.94 -2.97 -10.60
C PHE A 274 -23.50 -4.19 -11.33
N ARG A 275 -24.83 -4.36 -11.34
CA ARG A 275 -25.51 -5.43 -12.09
C ARG A 275 -25.88 -4.92 -13.48
N ASN A 276 -25.34 -5.56 -14.51
CA ASN A 276 -25.68 -5.29 -15.91
C ASN A 276 -26.16 -6.55 -16.64
N TRP A 277 -26.81 -7.46 -15.91
CA TRP A 277 -27.42 -8.69 -16.41
C TRP A 277 -28.70 -9.02 -15.63
#